data_AF-A0A117SQR3-F1
#
_entry.id   AF-A0A117SQR3-F1
#
_cell.length_a   1.000
_cell.length_b   1.000
_cell.length_c   1.000
_cell.angle_alpha   90.00
_cell.angle_beta   90.00
_cell.angle_gamma   90.00
#
_symmetry.space_group_name_H-M   'P 1'
#
loop_
_entity.id
_entity.type
_entity.pdbx_description
1 polymer ?
#
loop_
_entity_poly.entity_id
_entity_poly.type
_entity_poly.pdbx_seq_one_letter_code
_entity_poly.pdbx_strand_id
1 'polypeptide(L)'
;MRIPLWVEASRLRVVIFGGGSVGTRRARLFASAGAKVRVVAKEVSPEIRALDVEVKLADLSEYDPDEDIRWADVVVVAVDNGPLAERLFTLAESMGKLVNDATDAARTHVVVPYFRDVEGIKVATTSEGAAGTPARLSLDLIEECIRGSWIPTFFKAYAAAKEEAKRRIGDVRRRLAFYRELADDGEFMDHVKRGDVDSALRRAREILSKYV
;
A
#
# COMPACT_ATOMS: atom_id res chain seq x y z
N MET A 1 14.91 -11.70 6.45
CA MET A 1 14.76 -10.90 5.21
C MET A 1 13.28 -10.76 4.92
N ARG A 2 12.77 -9.54 4.78
CA ARG A 2 11.38 -9.25 4.39
C ARG A 2 11.32 -9.08 2.87
N ILE A 3 10.17 -9.35 2.26
CA ILE A 3 9.94 -9.16 0.82
C ILE A 3 8.86 -8.08 0.61
N PRO A 4 8.98 -7.23 -0.43
CA PRO A 4 7.98 -6.22 -0.71
C PRO A 4 6.72 -6.87 -1.31
N LEU A 5 5.59 -6.70 -0.63
CA LEU A 5 4.28 -7.19 -1.07
C LEU A 5 3.24 -6.07 -1.00
N TRP A 6 2.39 -6.00 -2.03
CA TRP A 6 1.16 -5.22 -1.98
C TRP A 6 0.02 -6.15 -1.56
N VAL A 7 -0.61 -5.83 -0.44
CA VAL A 7 -1.69 -6.64 0.13
C VAL A 7 -3.01 -5.90 -0.03
N GLU A 8 -4.06 -6.62 -0.43
CA GLU A 8 -5.42 -6.11 -0.49
C GLU A 8 -5.98 -5.93 0.93
N ALA A 9 -5.86 -4.71 1.46
CA ALA A 9 -6.19 -4.40 2.84
C ALA A 9 -7.69 -4.62 3.16
N SER A 10 -8.58 -4.48 2.17
CA SER A 10 -10.02 -4.73 2.35
C SER A 10 -10.38 -6.16 2.77
N ARG A 11 -9.43 -7.09 2.62
CA ARG A 11 -9.57 -8.49 3.06
C ARG A 11 -9.02 -8.74 4.46
N LEU A 12 -8.38 -7.75 5.08
CA LEU A 12 -7.71 -7.90 6.36
C LEU A 12 -8.59 -7.46 7.52
N ARG A 13 -8.50 -8.21 8.60
CA ARG A 13 -8.86 -7.76 9.96
C ARG A 13 -7.60 -7.30 10.67
N VAL A 14 -7.65 -6.10 11.22
CA VAL A 14 -6.51 -5.49 11.90
C VAL A 14 -6.92 -5.10 13.31
N VAL A 15 -6.25 -5.67 14.31
CA VAL A 15 -6.36 -5.18 15.69
C VAL A 15 -5.17 -4.28 16.00
N ILE A 16 -5.45 -3.15 16.65
CA ILE A 16 -4.46 -2.16 17.06
C ILE A 16 -4.54 -2.00 18.57
N PHE A 17 -3.46 -2.34 19.26
CA PHE A 17 -3.32 -2.13 20.69
C PHE A 17 -2.63 -0.79 20.95
N GLY A 18 -3.38 0.17 21.50
CA GLY A 18 -2.92 1.53 21.79
C GLY A 18 -3.66 2.60 20.98
N GLY A 19 -4.14 3.63 21.69
CA GLY A 19 -4.96 4.71 21.14
C GLY A 19 -4.23 6.05 20.96
N GLY A 20 -2.91 6.06 21.16
CA GLY A 20 -2.07 7.25 21.01
C GLY A 20 -1.81 7.63 19.54
N SER A 21 -0.81 8.49 19.32
CA SER A 21 -0.49 9.02 17.98
C SER A 21 -0.15 7.94 16.95
N VAL A 22 0.63 6.93 17.34
CA VAL A 22 1.01 5.80 16.49
C VAL A 22 -0.21 4.96 16.13
N GLY A 23 -0.99 4.54 17.13
CA GLY A 23 -2.22 3.78 16.95
C GLY A 23 -3.22 4.51 16.04
N THR A 24 -3.39 5.82 16.25
CA THR A 24 -4.25 6.68 15.43
C THR A 24 -3.83 6.68 13.95
N ARG A 25 -2.53 6.85 13.68
CA ARG A 25 -2.01 6.83 12.30
C ARG A 25 -2.23 5.47 11.63
N ARG A 26 -2.07 4.38 12.37
CA ARG A 26 -2.30 3.01 11.87
C ARG A 26 -3.77 2.74 11.63
N ALA A 27 -4.64 3.12 12.56
CA ALA A 27 -6.09 2.98 12.43
C ALA A 27 -6.60 3.70 11.18
N ARG A 28 -6.22 4.97 11.02
CA ARG A 28 -6.58 5.76 9.84
C ARG A 28 -6.12 5.10 8.54
N LEU A 29 -4.86 4.68 8.49
CA LEU A 29 -4.27 4.08 7.30
C LEU A 29 -5.01 2.80 6.89
N PHE A 30 -5.15 1.84 7.81
CA PHE A 30 -5.80 0.56 7.51
C PHE A 30 -7.29 0.74 7.19
N ALA A 31 -8.00 1.60 7.93
CA ALA A 31 -9.40 1.90 7.67
C ALA A 31 -9.60 2.56 6.30
N SER A 32 -8.77 3.55 5.93
CA SER A 32 -8.83 4.19 4.61
C SER A 32 -8.54 3.23 3.45
N ALA A 33 -7.79 2.16 3.72
CA ALA A 33 -7.50 1.09 2.77
C ALA A 33 -8.58 -0.02 2.76
N GLY A 34 -9.66 0.16 3.53
CA GLY A 34 -10.83 -0.73 3.57
C GLY A 34 -10.73 -1.91 4.55
N ALA A 35 -9.66 -2.00 5.35
CA ALA A 35 -9.53 -3.07 6.33
C ALA A 35 -10.59 -2.95 7.43
N LYS A 36 -11.00 -4.10 7.99
CA LYS A 36 -11.82 -4.12 9.22
C LYS A 36 -10.90 -3.86 10.39
N VAL A 37 -11.01 -2.68 11.01
CA VAL A 37 -10.10 -2.26 12.07
C VAL A 37 -10.80 -2.29 13.42
N ARG A 38 -10.11 -2.85 14.42
CA ARG A 38 -10.44 -2.75 15.84
C ARG A 38 -9.31 -2.07 16.59
N VAL A 39 -9.62 -1.05 17.39
CA VAL A 39 -8.67 -0.40 18.28
C VAL A 39 -9.01 -0.78 19.72
N VAL A 40 -8.04 -1.34 20.44
CA VAL A 40 -8.15 -1.68 21.86
C VAL A 40 -7.19 -0.81 22.65
N ALA A 41 -7.70 0.03 23.54
CA ALA A 41 -6.89 0.95 24.33
C ALA A 41 -7.66 1.47 25.55
N LYS A 42 -6.94 1.96 26.57
CA LYS A 42 -7.58 2.60 27.74
C LYS A 42 -8.32 3.88 27.35
N GLU A 43 -7.69 4.65 26.48
CA GLU A 43 -8.22 5.87 25.89
C GLU A 43 -7.83 5.92 24.41
N VAL A 44 -8.65 6.59 23.61
CA VAL A 44 -8.41 6.80 22.18
C VAL A 44 -8.54 8.27 21.83
N SER A 45 -7.76 8.71 20.85
CA SER A 45 -7.81 10.08 20.37
C SER A 45 -9.19 10.42 19.74
N PRO A 46 -9.56 11.71 19.69
CA PRO A 46 -10.78 12.14 18.99
C PRO A 46 -10.81 11.70 17.52
N GLU A 47 -9.65 11.67 16.86
CA GLU A 47 -9.54 11.20 15.48
C GLU A 47 -9.94 9.74 15.35
N ILE A 48 -9.50 8.85 16.26
CA ILE A 48 -9.92 7.44 16.24
C ILE A 48 -11.43 7.33 16.41
N ARG A 49 -12.04 8.13 17.29
CA ARG A 49 -13.50 8.12 17.50
C ARG A 49 -14.28 8.59 16.27
N ALA A 50 -13.66 9.40 15.41
CA ALA A 50 -14.25 9.88 14.18
C ALA A 50 -14.03 8.94 12.97
N LEU A 51 -13.20 7.90 13.12
CA LEU A 51 -13.03 6.88 12.09
C LEU A 51 -14.13 5.83 12.18
N ASP A 52 -14.48 5.24 11.03
CA ASP A 52 -15.35 4.07 10.95
C ASP A 52 -14.58 2.79 11.34
N VAL A 53 -14.27 2.66 12.64
CA VAL A 53 -13.54 1.52 13.22
C VAL A 53 -14.21 1.08 14.51
N GLU A 54 -14.02 -0.19 14.88
CA GLU A 54 -14.48 -0.68 16.18
C GLU A 54 -13.52 -0.18 17.28
N VAL A 55 -14.06 0.45 18.32
CA VAL A 55 -13.28 0.91 19.48
C VAL A 55 -13.67 0.11 20.72
N LYS A 56 -12.71 -0.55 21.35
CA LYS A 56 -12.85 -1.26 22.62
C LYS A 56 -12.00 -0.56 23.68
N LEU A 57 -12.68 0.08 24.64
CA LEU A 57 -11.99 0.72 25.76
C LEU A 57 -11.65 -0.33 26.82
N ALA A 58 -10.35 -0.53 27.08
CA ALA A 58 -9.86 -1.52 28.04
C ALA A 58 -8.48 -1.13 28.59
N ASP A 59 -8.23 -1.38 29.88
CA ASP A 59 -6.89 -1.26 30.44
C ASP A 59 -6.06 -2.48 30.02
N LEU A 60 -5.16 -2.29 29.06
CA LEU A 60 -4.35 -3.36 28.48
C LEU A 60 -3.45 -4.10 29.49
N SER A 61 -3.20 -3.51 30.66
CA SER A 61 -2.44 -4.18 31.73
C SER A 61 -3.21 -5.33 32.38
N GLU A 62 -4.54 -5.21 32.47
CA GLU A 62 -5.44 -6.18 33.11
C GLU A 62 -6.29 -6.96 32.08
N TYR A 63 -6.37 -6.43 30.87
CA TYR A 63 -7.16 -6.99 29.78
C TYR A 63 -6.58 -8.31 29.24
N ASP A 64 -7.47 -9.22 28.84
CA ASP A 64 -7.11 -10.42 28.08
C ASP A 64 -7.33 -10.18 26.58
N PRO A 65 -6.25 -10.09 25.77
CA PRO A 65 -6.33 -9.78 24.34
C PRO A 65 -6.54 -11.01 23.44
N ASP A 66 -6.69 -12.23 23.99
CA ASP A 66 -6.76 -13.48 23.20
C ASP A 66 -7.83 -13.42 22.08
N GLU A 67 -9.05 -12.99 22.41
CA GLU A 67 -10.15 -12.93 21.44
C GLU A 67 -9.85 -11.98 20.27
N ASP A 68 -9.31 -10.78 20.56
CA ASP A 68 -9.03 -9.78 19.51
C ASP A 68 -7.85 -10.22 18.63
N ILE A 69 -6.84 -10.85 19.23
CA ILE A 69 -5.69 -11.38 18.50
C ILE A 69 -6.14 -12.54 17.60
N ARG A 70 -6.97 -13.47 18.09
CA ARG A 70 -7.52 -14.56 17.28
C ARG A 70 -8.34 -14.04 16.11
N TRP A 71 -9.13 -12.99 16.36
CA TRP A 71 -9.94 -12.34 15.33
C TRP A 71 -9.09 -11.65 14.26
N ALA A 72 -7.92 -11.12 14.57
CA ALA A 72 -7.13 -10.36 13.61
C ALA A 72 -6.32 -11.25 12.63
N ASP A 73 -6.00 -10.70 11.47
CA ASP A 73 -4.99 -11.23 10.55
C ASP A 73 -3.65 -10.49 10.73
N VAL A 74 -3.73 -9.19 11.05
CA VAL A 74 -2.59 -8.34 11.43
C VAL A 74 -2.81 -7.73 12.82
N VAL A 75 -1.79 -7.83 13.68
CA VAL A 75 -1.77 -7.22 15.01
C VAL A 75 -0.81 -6.05 15.01
N VAL A 76 -1.25 -4.86 15.42
CA VAL A 76 -0.39 -3.68 15.58
C VAL A 76 -0.17 -3.45 17.07
N VAL A 77 1.10 -3.47 17.49
CA VAL A 77 1.51 -3.13 18.85
C VAL A 77 1.97 -1.67 18.85
N ALA A 78 1.17 -0.79 19.46
CA ALA A 78 1.39 0.66 19.49
C ALA A 78 1.21 1.21 20.93
N VAL A 79 1.81 0.53 21.89
CA VAL A 79 1.82 0.89 23.32
C VAL A 79 3.22 1.32 23.74
N ASP A 80 3.32 2.24 24.71
CA ASP A 80 4.62 2.75 25.18
C ASP A 80 5.24 1.89 26.31
N ASN A 81 4.48 0.92 26.85
CA ASN A 81 4.94 0.03 27.91
C ASN A 81 5.64 -1.21 27.31
N GLY A 82 6.96 -1.32 27.49
CA GLY A 82 7.77 -2.41 26.94
C GLY A 82 7.31 -3.82 27.34
N PRO A 83 7.11 -4.13 28.63
CA PRO A 83 6.58 -5.43 29.06
C PRO A 83 5.22 -5.80 28.46
N LEU A 84 4.32 -4.82 28.32
CA LEU A 84 3.03 -5.02 27.65
C LEU A 84 3.21 -5.26 26.15
N ALA A 85 4.08 -4.51 25.48
CA ALA A 85 4.40 -4.70 24.07
C ALA A 85 4.96 -6.11 23.82
N GLU A 86 5.87 -6.59 24.68
CA GLU A 86 6.41 -7.96 24.66
C GLU A 86 5.30 -9.01 24.79
N ARG A 87 4.42 -8.87 25.78
CA ARG A 87 3.29 -9.78 26.01
C ARG A 87 2.39 -9.86 24.78
N LEU A 88 2.02 -8.71 24.22
CA LEU A 88 1.15 -8.63 23.03
C LEU A 88 1.82 -9.24 21.80
N PHE A 89 3.11 -8.95 21.59
CA PHE A 89 3.90 -9.49 20.48
C PHE A 89 3.99 -11.01 20.56
N THR A 90 4.48 -11.54 21.68
CA THR A 90 4.67 -12.99 21.89
C THR A 90 3.35 -13.76 21.73
N LEU A 91 2.27 -13.22 22.29
CA LEU A 91 0.95 -13.86 22.18
C LEU A 91 0.46 -13.88 20.73
N ALA A 92 0.56 -12.76 20.01
CA ALA A 92 0.17 -12.69 18.61
C ALA A 92 1.03 -13.60 17.71
N GLU A 93 2.34 -13.65 17.96
CA GLU A 93 3.27 -14.55 17.27
C GLU A 93 2.91 -16.02 17.51
N SER A 94 2.62 -16.41 18.76
CA SER A 94 2.23 -17.79 19.10
C SER A 94 0.95 -18.25 18.40
N MET A 95 0.09 -17.30 17.99
CA MET A 95 -1.13 -17.55 17.22
C MET A 95 -0.95 -17.43 15.69
N GLY A 96 0.28 -17.29 15.23
CA GLY A 96 0.62 -17.19 13.80
C GLY A 96 0.16 -15.89 13.14
N LYS A 97 0.01 -14.81 13.90
CA LYS A 97 -0.43 -13.50 13.37
C LYS A 97 0.74 -12.71 12.82
N LEU A 98 0.48 -11.90 11.80
CA LEU A 98 1.46 -10.92 11.32
C LEU A 98 1.47 -9.74 12.29
N VAL A 99 2.60 -9.48 12.93
CA VAL A 99 2.71 -8.42 13.93
C VAL A 99 3.44 -7.21 13.32
N ASN A 100 2.81 -6.05 13.37
CA ASN A 100 3.47 -4.76 13.23
C ASN A 100 3.76 -4.23 14.63
N ASP A 101 4.95 -4.49 15.13
CA ASP A 101 5.45 -3.80 16.33
C ASP A 101 5.99 -2.43 15.94
N ALA A 102 5.38 -1.37 16.48
CA ALA A 102 5.80 0.00 16.25
C ALA A 102 6.89 0.49 17.21
N THR A 103 7.19 -0.28 18.26
CA THR A 103 8.20 -0.01 19.29
C THR A 103 9.55 -0.65 18.94
N ASP A 104 9.52 -1.79 18.24
CA ASP A 104 10.72 -2.53 17.83
C ASP A 104 10.59 -3.05 16.40
N ALA A 105 11.32 -2.40 15.49
CA ALA A 105 11.31 -2.77 14.08
C ALA A 105 12.13 -4.03 13.77
N ALA A 106 13.05 -4.45 14.65
CA ALA A 106 13.90 -5.62 14.40
C ALA A 106 13.05 -6.90 14.37
N ARG A 107 12.12 -7.04 15.33
CA ARG A 107 11.23 -8.21 15.46
C ARG A 107 9.93 -8.14 14.66
N THR A 108 9.59 -6.98 14.09
CA THR A 108 8.32 -6.79 13.37
C THR A 108 8.18 -7.78 12.19
N HIS A 109 7.03 -8.45 12.04
CA HIS A 109 6.79 -9.37 10.91
C HIS A 109 6.47 -8.59 9.64
N VAL A 110 5.67 -7.53 9.79
CA VAL A 110 5.22 -6.68 8.69
C VAL A 110 5.60 -5.24 8.92
N VAL A 111 6.23 -4.64 7.91
CA VAL A 111 6.58 -3.23 7.90
C VAL A 111 5.50 -2.46 7.18
N VAL A 112 5.04 -1.38 7.78
CA VAL A 112 4.12 -0.44 7.12
C VAL A 112 4.94 0.75 6.62
N PRO A 113 5.28 0.80 5.32
CA PRO A 113 6.21 1.78 4.75
C PRO A 113 5.58 3.16 4.61
N TYR A 114 6.39 4.16 4.23
CA TYR A 114 5.85 5.33 3.55
C TYR A 114 5.47 4.92 2.13
N PHE A 115 4.30 5.35 1.63
CA PHE A 115 3.89 5.02 0.27
C PHE A 115 3.00 6.10 -0.33
N ARG A 116 2.98 6.17 -1.66
CA ARG A 116 2.13 7.09 -2.45
C ARG A 116 1.67 6.41 -3.72
N ASP A 117 0.51 6.86 -4.22
CA ASP A 117 0.09 6.67 -5.60
C ASP A 117 0.43 7.94 -6.38
N VAL A 118 1.31 7.81 -7.37
CA VAL A 118 1.80 8.91 -8.20
C VAL A 118 1.34 8.66 -9.62
N GLU A 119 0.21 9.27 -9.99
CA GLU A 119 -0.38 9.17 -11.34
C GLU A 119 -0.59 7.71 -11.82
N GLY A 120 -0.99 6.81 -10.92
CA GLY A 120 -1.22 5.40 -11.20
C GLY A 120 -0.02 4.49 -10.92
N ILE A 121 1.13 5.05 -10.55
CA ILE A 121 2.31 4.31 -10.12
C ILE A 121 2.37 4.27 -8.59
N LYS A 122 2.32 3.07 -8.02
CA LYS A 122 2.43 2.88 -6.57
C LYS A 122 3.89 2.72 -6.17
N VAL A 123 4.35 3.57 -5.26
CA VAL A 123 5.72 3.55 -4.73
C VAL A 123 5.68 3.46 -3.21
N ALA A 124 6.57 2.66 -2.64
CA ALA A 124 6.78 2.60 -1.20
C ALA A 124 8.27 2.65 -0.87
N THR A 125 8.61 3.30 0.24
CA THR A 125 9.96 3.35 0.78
C THR A 125 9.95 3.01 2.26
N THR A 126 10.98 2.30 2.69
CA THR A 126 11.19 1.97 4.09
C THR A 126 12.67 1.78 4.37
N SER A 127 13.08 2.10 5.58
CA SER A 127 14.38 1.77 6.14
C SER A 127 14.31 0.58 7.11
N GLU A 128 13.17 -0.13 7.12
CA GLU A 128 12.87 -1.22 8.05
C GLU A 128 13.08 -0.81 9.53
N GLY A 129 12.77 0.46 9.82
CA GLY A 129 12.88 1.05 11.16
C GLY A 129 14.25 1.65 11.50
N ALA A 130 15.26 1.52 10.63
CA ALA A 130 16.59 2.10 10.89
C ALA A 130 16.57 3.64 10.89
N ALA A 131 15.87 4.26 9.94
CA ALA A 131 15.81 5.72 9.82
C ALA A 131 14.55 6.18 9.05
N GLY A 132 13.54 6.70 9.75
CA GLY A 132 12.27 7.11 9.14
C GLY A 132 12.41 8.31 8.20
N THR A 133 13.16 9.34 8.60
CA THR A 133 13.30 10.58 7.82
C THR A 133 13.93 10.36 6.43
N PRO A 134 15.06 9.65 6.29
CA PRO A 134 15.60 9.32 4.96
C PRO A 134 14.61 8.55 4.10
N ALA A 135 13.91 7.54 4.65
CA ALA A 135 12.92 6.78 3.89
C ALA A 135 11.79 7.69 3.35
N ARG A 136 11.28 8.60 4.19
CA ARG A 136 10.26 9.59 3.78
C ARG A 136 10.79 10.52 2.68
N LEU A 137 11.99 11.07 2.85
CA LEU A 137 12.61 11.97 1.86
C LEU A 137 12.89 11.27 0.54
N SER A 138 13.28 10.00 0.56
CA SER A 138 13.41 9.20 -0.67
C SER A 138 12.09 9.09 -1.43
N LEU A 139 10.96 8.96 -0.72
CA LEU A 139 9.64 8.93 -1.37
C LEU A 139 9.29 10.28 -2.01
N ASP A 140 9.63 11.40 -1.36
CA ASP A 140 9.47 12.75 -1.92
C ASP A 140 10.24 12.88 -3.24
N LEU A 141 11.52 12.49 -3.25
CA LEU A 141 12.35 12.53 -4.46
C LEU A 141 11.80 11.64 -5.59
N ILE A 142 11.38 10.41 -5.27
CA ILE A 142 10.82 9.50 -6.28
C ILE A 142 9.52 10.07 -6.87
N GLU A 143 8.65 10.65 -6.03
CA GLU A 143 7.42 11.30 -6.51
C GLU A 143 7.74 12.44 -7.48
N GLU A 144 8.66 13.34 -7.13
CA GLU A 144 9.08 14.44 -7.99
C GLU A 144 9.63 13.93 -9.33
N CYS A 145 10.50 12.90 -9.30
CA CYS A 145 11.02 12.27 -10.51
C CYS A 145 9.92 11.69 -11.40
N ILE A 146 8.92 11.00 -10.82
CA ILE A 146 7.82 10.44 -11.61
C ILE A 146 6.98 11.56 -12.20
N ARG A 147 6.55 12.55 -11.39
CA ARG A 147 5.69 13.66 -11.85
C ARG A 147 6.37 14.53 -12.90
N GLY A 148 7.68 14.75 -12.79
CA GLY A 148 8.46 15.53 -13.75
C GLY A 148 8.87 14.76 -15.02
N SER A 149 8.54 13.47 -15.11
CA SER A 149 8.90 12.62 -16.26
C SER A 149 7.76 12.44 -17.26
N TRP A 150 8.03 11.73 -18.35
CA TRP A 150 7.02 11.29 -19.32
C TRP A 150 6.21 10.06 -18.86
N ILE A 151 6.57 9.45 -17.72
CA ILE A 151 5.94 8.22 -17.21
C ILE A 151 4.43 8.37 -16.96
N PRO A 152 3.92 9.47 -16.36
CA PRO A 152 2.48 9.65 -16.18
C PRO A 152 1.69 9.66 -17.50
N THR A 153 2.21 10.36 -18.52
CA THR A 153 1.61 10.40 -19.86
C THR A 153 1.65 9.01 -20.51
N PHE A 154 2.79 8.32 -20.40
CA PHE A 154 2.94 6.96 -20.90
C PHE A 154 1.96 6.01 -20.23
N PHE A 155 1.83 6.05 -18.90
CA PHE A 155 0.89 5.23 -18.15
C PHE A 155 -0.55 5.44 -18.66
N LYS A 156 -0.98 6.70 -18.81
CA LYS A 156 -2.33 7.05 -19.31
C LYS A 156 -2.58 6.50 -20.72
N ALA A 157 -1.69 6.80 -21.67
CA ALA A 157 -1.84 6.36 -23.06
C ALA A 157 -1.74 4.83 -23.19
N TYR A 158 -0.72 4.23 -22.57
CA TYR A 158 -0.45 2.80 -22.66
C TYR A 158 -1.51 1.96 -21.96
N ALA A 159 -2.01 2.36 -20.78
CA ALA A 159 -3.08 1.64 -20.09
C ALA A 159 -4.38 1.62 -20.91
N ALA A 160 -4.76 2.75 -21.52
CA ALA A 160 -5.92 2.84 -22.39
C ALA A 160 -5.77 1.99 -23.66
N ALA A 161 -4.60 2.01 -24.30
CA ALA A 161 -4.29 1.16 -25.45
C ALA A 161 -4.34 -0.35 -25.10
N LYS A 162 -3.82 -0.74 -23.92
CA LYS A 162 -3.91 -2.13 -23.44
C LYS A 162 -5.35 -2.58 -23.24
N GLU A 163 -6.20 -1.71 -22.68
CA GLU A 163 -7.63 -1.97 -22.50
C GLU A 163 -8.34 -2.18 -23.85
N GLU A 164 -8.08 -1.33 -24.85
CA GLU A 164 -8.64 -1.51 -26.19
C GLU A 164 -8.17 -2.82 -26.83
N ALA A 165 -6.88 -3.13 -26.72
CA ALA A 165 -6.29 -4.36 -27.25
C ALA A 165 -6.87 -5.62 -26.60
N LYS A 166 -7.16 -5.61 -25.28
CA LYS A 166 -7.84 -6.72 -24.59
C LYS A 166 -9.23 -7.01 -25.16
N ARG A 167 -9.95 -5.98 -25.57
CA ARG A 167 -11.31 -6.11 -26.14
C ARG A 167 -11.29 -6.62 -27.57
N ARG A 168 -10.28 -6.25 -28.36
CA ARG A 168 -10.22 -6.53 -29.80
C ARG A 168 -9.40 -7.77 -30.18
N ILE A 169 -8.40 -8.12 -29.38
CA ILE A 169 -7.51 -9.25 -29.65
C ILE A 169 -7.79 -10.34 -28.61
N GLY A 170 -8.41 -11.45 -29.02
CA GLY A 170 -8.67 -12.60 -28.13
C GLY A 170 -7.41 -13.35 -27.71
N ASP A 171 -6.41 -13.44 -28.59
CA ASP A 171 -5.17 -14.19 -28.36
C ASP A 171 -4.16 -13.44 -27.46
N VAL A 172 -3.69 -14.12 -26.41
CA VAL A 172 -2.76 -13.54 -25.42
C VAL A 172 -1.40 -13.22 -26.06
N ARG A 173 -0.88 -14.07 -26.95
CA ARG A 173 0.46 -13.89 -27.55
C ARG A 173 0.47 -12.70 -28.49
N ARG A 174 -0.59 -12.51 -29.30
CA ARG A 174 -0.78 -11.34 -30.16
C ARG A 174 -0.88 -10.05 -29.33
N ARG A 175 -1.61 -10.06 -28.19
CA ARG A 175 -1.65 -8.90 -27.29
C ARG A 175 -0.27 -8.54 -26.73
N LEU A 176 0.52 -9.52 -26.31
CA LEU A 176 1.88 -9.29 -25.81
C LEU A 176 2.83 -8.76 -26.90
N ALA A 177 2.67 -9.23 -28.14
CA ALA A 177 3.42 -8.69 -29.28
C ALA A 177 3.06 -7.22 -29.54
N PHE A 178 1.77 -6.88 -29.55
CA PHE A 178 1.30 -5.49 -29.65
C PHE A 178 1.86 -4.60 -28.53
N TYR A 179 1.84 -5.07 -27.27
CA TYR A 179 2.37 -4.31 -26.13
C TYR A 179 3.86 -3.98 -26.28
N ARG A 180 4.65 -4.89 -26.84
CA ARG A 180 6.07 -4.67 -27.13
C ARG A 180 6.26 -3.66 -28.26
N GLU A 181 5.60 -3.88 -29.41
CA GLU A 181 5.68 -2.94 -30.55
C GLU A 181 5.26 -1.53 -30.15
N LEU A 182 4.21 -1.40 -29.35
CA LEU A 182 3.74 -0.09 -28.89
C LEU A 182 4.76 0.64 -27.99
N ALA A 183 5.45 -0.09 -27.11
CA ALA A 183 6.46 0.51 -26.23
C ALA A 183 7.75 0.88 -26.98
N ASP A 184 8.05 0.16 -28.06
CA ASP A 184 9.24 0.38 -28.90
C ASP A 184 8.98 1.36 -30.07
N ASP A 185 7.72 1.72 -30.34
CA ASP A 185 7.35 2.64 -31.42
C ASP A 185 7.77 4.08 -31.11
N GLY A 186 8.67 4.62 -31.93
CA GLY A 186 9.24 5.94 -31.74
C GLY A 186 8.21 7.07 -31.83
N GLU A 187 7.26 6.98 -32.76
CA GLU A 187 6.22 8.00 -32.94
C GLU A 187 5.28 8.06 -31.74
N PHE A 188 4.84 6.90 -31.24
CA PHE A 188 4.08 6.79 -30.00
C PHE A 188 4.83 7.41 -28.82
N MET A 189 6.11 7.04 -28.66
CA MET A 189 6.93 7.54 -27.55
C MET A 189 7.24 9.03 -27.66
N ASP A 190 7.33 9.59 -28.86
CA ASP A 190 7.52 11.03 -29.08
C ASP A 190 6.28 11.82 -28.64
N HIS A 191 5.08 11.36 -28.96
CA HIS A 191 3.84 11.96 -28.47
C HIS A 191 3.74 11.89 -26.94
N VAL A 192 4.08 10.73 -26.37
CA VAL A 192 4.14 10.53 -24.91
C VAL A 192 5.11 11.52 -24.24
N LYS A 193 6.32 11.67 -24.76
CA LYS A 193 7.33 12.59 -24.21
C LYS A 193 6.92 14.06 -24.33
N ARG A 194 6.07 14.40 -25.30
CA ARG A 194 5.48 15.75 -25.45
C ARG A 194 4.24 15.99 -24.59
N GLY A 195 3.76 14.98 -23.87
CA GLY A 195 2.53 15.08 -23.07
C GLY A 195 1.24 14.91 -23.87
N ASP A 196 1.31 14.52 -25.15
CA ASP A 196 0.16 14.46 -26.06
C ASP A 196 -0.46 13.04 -26.06
N VAL A 197 -1.33 12.80 -25.08
CA VAL A 197 -2.02 11.51 -24.91
C VAL A 197 -2.90 11.16 -26.11
N ASP A 198 -3.57 12.13 -26.71
CA ASP A 198 -4.51 11.88 -27.80
C ASP A 198 -3.80 11.43 -29.08
N SER A 199 -2.69 12.09 -29.44
CA SER A 199 -1.87 11.67 -30.57
C SER A 199 -1.21 10.32 -30.33
N ALA A 200 -0.70 10.08 -29.10
CA ALA A 200 -0.18 8.77 -28.72
C ALA A 200 -1.24 7.67 -28.89
N LEU A 201 -2.49 7.91 -28.48
CA LEU A 201 -3.59 6.96 -28.66
C LEU A 201 -3.99 6.75 -30.12
N ARG A 202 -3.94 7.78 -30.96
CA ARG A 202 -4.15 7.62 -32.41
C ARG A 202 -3.09 6.69 -33.00
N ARG A 203 -1.82 6.93 -32.69
CA ARG A 203 -0.71 6.05 -33.12
C ARG A 203 -0.87 4.63 -32.59
N ALA A 204 -1.28 4.47 -31.33
CA ALA A 204 -1.53 3.15 -30.75
C ALA A 204 -2.62 2.37 -31.51
N ARG A 205 -3.68 3.03 -31.98
CA ARG A 205 -4.76 2.40 -32.76
C ARG A 205 -4.32 1.99 -34.16
N GLU A 206 -3.44 2.77 -34.80
CA GLU A 206 -2.82 2.40 -36.07
C GLU A 206 -2.00 1.11 -35.93
N ILE A 207 -1.16 1.03 -34.91
CA ILE A 207 -0.39 -0.19 -34.61
C ILE A 207 -1.33 -1.35 -34.29
N LEU A 208 -2.35 -1.11 -33.46
CA LEU A 208 -3.33 -2.12 -33.05
C LEU A 208 -4.04 -2.74 -34.26
N SER A 209 -4.32 -1.97 -35.32
CA SER A 209 -5.00 -2.46 -36.53
C SER A 209 -4.27 -3.61 -37.23
N LYS A 210 -2.94 -3.75 -37.03
CA LYS A 210 -2.14 -4.87 -37.56
C LYS A 210 -2.37 -6.18 -36.79
N TYR A 211 -2.93 -6.10 -35.60
CA TYR A 211 -3.10 -7.23 -34.66
C TYR A 211 -4.52 -7.72 -34.51
N VAL A 212 -5.50 -6.97 -34.99
CA VAL A 212 -6.93 -7.33 -34.97
C VAL A 212 -7.23 -8.24 -36.14
#